data_AF-A0A7C2J476-F1
#
_entry.id   AF-A0A7C2J476-F1
#
_cell.length_a   1.000
_cell.length_b   1.000
_cell.length_c   1.000
_cell.angle_alpha   90.00
_cell.angle_beta   90.00
_cell.angle_gamma   90.00
#
_symmetry.space_group_name_H-M   'P 1'
#
loop_
_entity.id
_entity.type
_entity.pdbx_description
1 polymer ?
#
loop_
_entity_poly.entity_id
_entity_poly.type
_entity_poly.pdbx_seq_one_letter_code
_entity_poly.pdbx_strand_id
1 'polypeptide(L)'
;MYDTTQQVSLEGVITHFHFVNPHPYLTLEVRPESAEAQQWRLEMDNRRELVEVGMDEQTLKAGDRVLVKGNPIRDGSRALYIRVLDRPSDGFQYSQPGSSPQVRRGR
;
A
#
# COMPACT_ATOMS: atom_id res chain seq x y z
N MET A 1 -11.22 -9.89 -6.66
CA MET A 1 -11.35 -8.66 -7.47
C MET A 1 -11.69 -7.50 -6.55
N TYR A 2 -11.07 -6.34 -6.74
CA TYR A 2 -11.26 -5.15 -5.90
C TYR A 2 -12.46 -4.31 -6.31
N ASP A 3 -13.12 -3.71 -5.32
CA ASP A 3 -14.24 -2.81 -5.53
C ASP A 3 -13.78 -1.40 -5.89
N THR A 4 -13.77 -1.10 -7.19
CA THR A 4 -13.38 0.20 -7.74
C THR A 4 -14.37 1.32 -7.41
N THR A 5 -15.57 0.99 -6.94
CA THR A 5 -16.60 1.97 -6.56
C THR A 5 -16.44 2.47 -5.13
N GLN A 6 -15.64 1.77 -4.32
CA GLN A 6 -15.40 2.10 -2.91
C GLN A 6 -13.94 2.47 -2.69
N GLN A 7 -13.70 3.43 -1.79
CA GLN A 7 -12.36 3.72 -1.28
C GLN A 7 -12.39 3.74 0.24
N VAL A 8 -11.44 3.04 0.85
CA VAL A 8 -11.22 3.02 2.29
C VAL A 8 -9.83 3.55 2.62
N SER A 9 -9.69 4.15 3.80
CA SER A 9 -8.43 4.63 4.33
C SER A 9 -8.00 3.76 5.50
N LEU A 10 -6.73 3.36 5.50
CA LEU A 10 -6.08 2.62 6.59
C LEU A 10 -4.87 3.39 7.06
N GLU A 11 -4.64 3.38 8.36
CA GLU A 11 -3.39 3.83 8.96
C GLU A 11 -2.79 2.67 9.73
N GLY A 12 -1.49 2.42 9.54
CA GLY A 12 -0.85 1.28 10.18
C GLY A 12 0.65 1.26 10.00
N VAL A 13 1.25 0.15 10.43
CA VAL A 13 2.68 -0.11 10.36
C VAL A 13 2.93 -1.26 9.39
N ILE A 14 3.84 -1.07 8.44
CA ILE A 14 4.27 -2.13 7.53
C ILE A 14 4.98 -3.21 8.37
N THR A 15 4.57 -4.46 8.19
CA THR A 15 5.23 -5.63 8.81
C THR A 15 6.08 -6.39 7.80
N HIS A 16 5.70 -6.34 6.52
CA HIS A 16 6.49 -6.91 5.44
C HIS A 16 6.21 -6.20 4.11
N PHE A 17 7.23 -6.10 3.26
CA PHE A 17 7.08 -5.66 1.87
C PHE A 17 7.61 -6.76 0.94
N HIS A 18 6.71 -7.34 0.15
CA HIS A 18 7.02 -8.40 -0.79
C HIS A 18 7.16 -7.80 -2.21
N PHE A 19 8.40 -7.49 -2.62
CA PHE A 19 8.69 -6.95 -3.96
C PHE A 19 8.81 -8.05 -5.02
N VAL A 20 7.72 -8.79 -5.21
CA VAL A 20 7.64 -10.00 -6.05
C VAL A 20 6.96 -9.75 -7.41
N ASN A 21 7.11 -10.67 -8.35
CA ASN A 21 6.45 -10.63 -9.66
C ASN A 21 5.23 -11.60 -9.67
N PRO A 22 4.03 -11.23 -10.17
CA PRO A 22 3.68 -10.02 -10.90
C PRO A 22 3.37 -8.80 -10.03
N HIS A 23 2.61 -8.96 -8.94
CA HIS A 23 2.11 -7.86 -8.11
C HIS A 23 2.80 -7.85 -6.74
N PRO A 24 3.73 -6.91 -6.51
CA PRO A 24 4.18 -6.58 -5.17
C PRO A 24 3.03 -6.24 -4.23
N TYR A 25 3.23 -6.58 -2.96
CA TYR A 25 2.25 -6.29 -1.93
C TYR A 25 2.96 -6.07 -0.59
N LEU A 26 2.28 -5.43 0.34
CA LEU A 26 2.75 -5.28 1.72
C LEU A 26 1.73 -5.84 2.70
N THR A 27 2.21 -6.26 3.87
CA THR A 27 1.36 -6.60 5.01
C THR A 27 1.36 -5.44 5.98
N LEU A 28 0.18 -4.91 6.29
CA LEU A 28 -0.02 -3.77 7.17
C LEU A 28 -0.68 -4.24 8.47
N GLU A 29 -0.10 -3.89 9.61
CA GLU A 29 -0.76 -4.00 10.90
C GLU A 29 -1.53 -2.71 11.20
N VAL A 30 -2.85 -2.81 11.32
CA VAL A 30 -3.76 -1.72 11.65
C VAL A 30 -4.25 -1.93 13.08
N ARG A 31 -4.17 -0.89 13.92
CA ARG A 31 -4.64 -0.93 15.32
C ARG A 31 -5.75 0.08 15.54
N PRO A 32 -7.03 -0.32 15.44
CA PRO A 32 -8.15 0.54 15.81
C PRO A 32 -8.14 0.79 17.32
N GLU A 33 -8.59 1.97 17.77
CA GLU A 33 -8.52 2.42 19.17
C GLU A 33 -9.18 1.47 20.19
N SER A 34 -10.06 0.58 19.74
CA SER A 34 -10.90 -0.27 20.59
C SER A 34 -10.98 -1.72 20.09
N ALA A 35 -10.03 -2.16 19.26
CA ALA A 35 -10.02 -3.52 18.73
C ALA A 35 -8.62 -4.13 18.72
N GLU A 36 -8.57 -5.45 18.59
CA GLU A 36 -7.33 -6.18 18.34
C GLU A 36 -6.66 -5.71 17.04
N ALA A 37 -5.34 -5.85 17.00
CA ALA A 37 -4.55 -5.56 15.82
C ALA A 37 -5.00 -6.43 14.64
N GLN A 38 -5.10 -5.82 13.47
CA GLN A 38 -5.61 -6.43 12.26
C GLN A 38 -4.52 -6.44 11.19
N GLN A 39 -4.27 -7.61 10.59
CA GLN A 39 -3.37 -7.70 9.45
C GLN A 39 -4.14 -7.53 8.14
N TRP A 40 -3.62 -6.66 7.28
CA TRP A 40 -4.15 -6.37 5.96
C TRP A 40 -3.12 -6.65 4.88
N ARG A 41 -3.54 -7.26 3.78
CA ARG A 41 -2.72 -7.44 2.57
C ARG A 41 -3.02 -6.32 1.58
N LEU A 42 -2.01 -5.53 1.25
CA LEU A 42 -2.14 -4.35 0.40
C LEU A 42 -1.38 -4.58 -0.90
N GLU A 43 -2.09 -4.75 -2.02
CA GLU A 43 -1.50 -5.00 -3.33
C GLU A 43 -1.25 -3.70 -4.10
N MET A 44 -0.18 -3.70 -4.90
CA MET A 44 0.26 -2.57 -5.72
C MET A 44 0.26 -2.95 -7.21
N ASP A 45 0.62 -1.99 -8.06
CA ASP A 45 0.90 -2.26 -9.47
C ASP A 45 2.00 -3.28 -9.68
N ASN A 46 2.10 -3.76 -10.92
CA ASN A 46 3.06 -4.80 -11.23
C ASN A 46 4.50 -4.36 -11.00
N ARG A 47 5.39 -5.32 -10.71
CA ARG A 47 6.79 -5.05 -10.37
C ARG A 47 7.51 -4.20 -11.42
N ARG A 48 7.21 -4.38 -12.71
CA ARG A 48 7.89 -3.62 -13.78
C ARG A 48 7.54 -2.14 -13.68
N GLU A 49 6.26 -1.81 -13.56
CA GLU A 49 5.78 -0.43 -13.39
C GLU A 49 6.32 0.20 -12.10
N LEU A 50 6.41 -0.56 -11.01
CA LEU A 50 7.01 -0.05 -9.77
C LEU A 50 8.51 0.27 -9.93
N VAL A 51 9.26 -0.56 -10.66
CA VAL A 51 10.66 -0.29 -10.98
C VAL A 51 10.80 0.96 -11.86
N GLU A 52 9.92 1.15 -12.84
CA GLU A 52 9.92 2.32 -13.73
C GLU A 52 9.74 3.64 -12.98
N VAL A 53 9.00 3.63 -11.87
CA VAL A 53 8.83 4.80 -10.98
C VAL A 53 9.85 4.87 -9.84
N GLY A 54 10.90 4.04 -9.90
CA GLY A 54 12.03 4.08 -8.97
C GLY A 54 11.73 3.45 -7.61
N MET A 55 10.82 2.48 -7.55
CA MET A 55 10.67 1.60 -6.39
C MET A 55 11.48 0.32 -6.57
N ASP A 56 11.98 -0.17 -5.44
CA ASP A 56 12.70 -1.44 -5.29
C ASP A 56 12.29 -2.09 -3.96
N GLU A 57 12.85 -3.27 -3.68
CA GLU A 57 12.62 -4.03 -2.44
C GLU A 57 13.01 -3.28 -1.15
N GLN A 58 13.79 -2.21 -1.24
CA GLN A 58 14.21 -1.41 -0.08
C GLN A 58 13.36 -0.15 0.10
N THR A 59 12.46 0.14 -0.83
CA THR A 59 11.69 1.38 -0.84
C THR A 59 10.73 1.47 0.33
N LEU A 60 10.09 0.35 0.70
CA LEU A 60 9.23 0.21 1.87
C LEU A 60 9.80 -0.86 2.80
N LYS A 61 9.74 -0.65 4.11
CA LYS A 61 10.34 -1.56 5.10
C LYS A 61 9.40 -1.81 6.26
N ALA A 62 9.64 -2.93 6.95
CA ALA A 62 8.98 -3.18 8.22
C ALA A 62 9.29 -2.05 9.21
N GLY A 63 8.26 -1.57 9.93
CA GLY A 63 8.34 -0.44 10.84
C GLY A 63 7.92 0.90 10.23
N ASP A 64 7.78 1.01 8.90
CA ASP A 64 7.26 2.22 8.26
C ASP A 64 5.79 2.44 8.65
N ARG A 65 5.51 3.60 9.23
CA ARG A 65 4.13 4.06 9.43
C ARG A 65 3.61 4.69 8.15
N VAL A 66 2.48 4.21 7.66
CA VAL A 66 1.89 4.66 6.40
C VAL A 66 0.41 4.97 6.55
N LEU A 67 -0.04 5.95 5.77
CA LEU A 67 -1.45 6.21 5.50
C LEU A 67 -1.75 5.71 4.10
N VAL A 68 -2.74 4.84 3.97
CA VAL A 68 -3.07 4.19 2.71
C VAL A 68 -4.52 4.45 2.37
N LYS A 69 -4.78 4.86 1.13
CA LYS A 69 -6.12 4.89 0.55
C LYS A 69 -6.20 3.89 -0.60
N GLY A 70 -7.25 3.09 -0.64
CA GLY A 70 -7.34 2.04 -1.65
C GLY A 70 -8.73 1.48 -1.85
N ASN A 71 -8.85 0.57 -2.81
CA ASN A 71 -10.08 -0.15 -3.12
C ASN A 71 -10.11 -1.47 -2.34
N PRO A 72 -11.13 -1.74 -1.51
CA PRO A 72 -11.22 -2.98 -0.74
C PRO A 72 -11.56 -4.16 -1.66
N ILE A 73 -11.18 -5.36 -1.24
CA ILE A 73 -11.62 -6.59 -1.93
C ILE A 73 -13.12 -6.82 -1.70
N ARG A 74 -13.81 -7.34 -2.72
CA ARG A 74 -15.28 -7.54 -2.67
C ARG A 74 -15.74 -8.66 -1.72
N ASP A 75 -14.88 -9.62 -1.43
CA ASP A 75 -15.24 -10.79 -0.60
C ASP A 75 -15.20 -10.51 0.91
N GLY A 76 -14.88 -9.28 1.32
CA GLY A 76 -14.81 -8.87 2.72
C GLY A 76 -13.56 -9.32 3.46
N SER A 77 -12.62 -10.02 2.80
CA SER A 77 -11.32 -10.30 3.40
C SER A 77 -10.51 -9.01 3.57
N ARG A 78 -9.46 -9.06 4.41
CA ARG A 78 -8.62 -7.89 4.73
C ARG A 78 -7.58 -7.65 3.64
N ALA A 79 -8.06 -7.42 2.42
CA ALA A 79 -7.21 -7.07 1.29
C ALA A 79 -7.62 -5.74 0.66
N LEU A 80 -6.64 -4.97 0.23
CA LEU A 80 -6.80 -3.64 -0.34
C LEU A 80 -5.89 -3.50 -1.56
N TYR A 81 -6.39 -2.89 -2.63
CA TYR A 81 -5.53 -2.43 -3.72
C TYR A 81 -5.19 -0.96 -3.50
N ILE A 82 -3.90 -0.65 -3.43
CA ILE A 82 -3.41 0.69 -3.08
C ILE A 82 -3.69 1.66 -4.23
N ARG A 83 -4.31 2.80 -3.90
CA ARG A 83 -4.44 3.95 -4.81
C ARG A 83 -3.53 5.09 -4.42
N VAL A 84 -3.32 5.29 -3.12
CA VAL A 84 -2.36 6.23 -2.55
C VAL A 84 -1.74 5.60 -1.31
N LEU A 85 -0.42 5.72 -1.16
CA LEU A 85 0.31 5.40 0.07
C LEU A 85 1.22 6.57 0.39
N ASP A 86 1.07 7.12 1.58
CA ASP A 86 1.90 8.18 2.15
C ASP A 86 2.72 7.62 3.31
N ARG A 87 4.04 7.85 3.30
CA ARG A 87 4.93 7.60 4.43
C ARG A 87 5.39 8.95 5.00
N PRO A 88 4.78 9.42 6.09
CA PRO A 88 5.03 10.78 6.60
C PRO A 88 6.46 11.03 7.07
N SER A 89 7.19 9.99 7.48
CA SER A 89 8.52 10.14 8.07
C SER A 89 9.56 10.76 7.14
N ASP A 90 9.38 10.60 5.82
CA ASP A 90 10.31 11.09 4.80
C ASP A 90 9.59 11.70 3.57
N GLY A 91 8.27 11.86 3.65
CA GLY A 91 7.45 12.41 2.57
C GLY A 91 7.41 11.52 1.32
N PHE A 92 7.78 10.23 1.42
CA PHE A 92 7.56 9.30 0.32
C PHE A 92 6.06 9.14 0.06
N GLN A 93 5.66 9.23 -1.21
CA GLN A 93 4.30 9.00 -1.65
C GLN A 93 4.31 8.13 -2.91
N TYR A 94 3.52 7.06 -2.88
CA TYR A 94 3.12 6.30 -4.07
C TYR A 94 1.67 6.61 -4.41
N SER A 95 1.34 6.72 -5.69
CA SER A 95 -0.04 6.84 -6.16
C SER A 95 -0.24 6.11 -7.48
N GLN A 96 -1.45 5.61 -7.71
CA GLN A 96 -1.85 4.96 -8.96
C GLN A 96 -2.98 5.76 -9.65
N PRO A 97 -2.67 6.89 -10.31
CA PRO A 97 -3.63 7.64 -11.08
C PRO A 97 -3.88 6.97 -12.43
N GLY A 98 -5.09 6.45 -12.63
CA GLY A 98 -5.43 5.80 -13.90
C GLY A 98 -4.66 4.50 -14.11
N SER A 99 -3.77 4.48 -15.10
CA SER A 99 -3.10 3.27 -15.61
C SER A 99 -1.61 3.17 -15.31
N SER A 100 -0.98 4.19 -14.71
CA SER A 100 0.47 4.18 -14.49
C SER A 100 0.83 4.81 -13.15
N PRO A 101 1.66 4.13 -12.33
CA PRO A 101 1.96 4.62 -11.00
C PRO A 101 2.82 5.86 -11.05
N GLN A 102 2.88 6.56 -9.93
CA GLN A 102 3.73 7.71 -9.71
C GLN A 102 4.30 7.66 -8.31
N VAL A 103 5.57 8.04 -8.18
CA VAL A 103 6.25 8.21 -6.89
C VAL A 103 6.70 9.65 -6.73
N ARG A 104 6.48 10.20 -5.53
CA ARG A 104 7.05 11.45 -5.06
C ARG A 104 7.89 11.16 -3.83
N ARG A 105 8.99 11.87 -3.66
CA ARG A 105 9.85 11.79 -2.47
C ARG A 105 9.92 13.18 -1.84
N GLY A 106 9.94 13.24 -0.50
CA GLY A 106 10.16 14.48 0.24
C GLY A 106 11.47 15.13 -0.18
N ARG A 107 11.51 16.46 -0.11
CA ARG A 107 12.68 17.28 -0.47
C ARG A 107 13.69 17.31 0.67
#